data_AF-A0A6A4GP74-F1
#
_entry.id   AF-A0A6A4GP74-F1
#
_cell.length_a   1.000
_cell.length_b   1.000
_cell.length_c   1.000
_cell.angle_alpha   90.00
_cell.angle_beta   90.00
_cell.angle_gamma   90.00
#
_symmetry.space_group_name_H-M   'P 1'
#
loop_
_entity.id
_entity.type
_entity.pdbx_description
1 polymer ?
#
loop_
_entity_poly.entity_id
_entity_poly.type
_entity_poly.pdbx_seq_one_letter_code
_entity_poly.pdbx_strand_id
1 'polypeptide(L)'
;PKRALSAYMFFSQDWRERIKAENPDAGFGEVGKLLGAKWKELDDEEKKPYVEQAAKDKERAEEEKEAYEVRTFVLIRVSANMLTLSITEWQKERCR
;
A
#
# COMPACT_ATOMS: atom_id res chain seq x y z
N PRO A 1 -2.70 5.12 3.53
CA PRO A 1 -3.08 3.70 3.38
C PRO A 1 -2.09 2.92 2.49
N LYS A 2 -1.65 1.75 2.94
CA LYS A 2 -0.73 0.89 2.18
C LYS A 2 -1.52 0.24 1.04
N ARG A 3 -1.00 0.27 -0.19
CA ARG A 3 -1.70 -0.28 -1.36
C ARG A 3 -1.71 -1.81 -1.29
N ALA A 4 -2.79 -2.40 -1.80
CA ALA A 4 -2.90 -3.85 -1.99
C ALA A 4 -1.72 -4.37 -2.81
N LEU A 5 -1.14 -5.49 -2.37
CA LEU A 5 -0.11 -6.19 -3.12
C LEU A 5 -0.78 -7.11 -4.15
N SER A 6 -0.31 -7.09 -5.39
CA SER A 6 -0.79 -8.01 -6.42
C SER A 6 -0.17 -9.40 -6.27
N ALA A 7 -0.74 -10.40 -6.94
CA ALA A 7 -0.19 -11.76 -6.96
C ALA A 7 1.29 -11.78 -7.39
N TYR A 8 1.63 -10.96 -8.38
CA TYR A 8 3.01 -10.76 -8.82
C TYR A 8 3.91 -10.16 -7.73
N MET A 9 3.39 -9.27 -6.87
CA MET A 9 4.18 -8.68 -5.80
C MET A 9 4.50 -9.66 -4.66
N PHE A 10 3.62 -10.62 -4.38
CA PHE A 10 3.94 -11.72 -3.47
C PHE A 10 4.97 -12.66 -4.07
N PHE A 11 4.73 -13.10 -5.31
CA PHE A 11 5.69 -13.93 -6.05
C PHE A 11 7.07 -13.28 -6.13
N SER A 12 7.12 -11.99 -6.47
CA SER A 12 8.38 -11.27 -6.63
C SER A 12 9.17 -11.10 -5.34
N GLN A 13 8.52 -11.04 -4.17
CA GLN A 13 9.21 -10.96 -2.88
C GLN A 13 9.88 -12.29 -2.55
N ASP A 14 9.12 -13.39 -2.62
CA ASP A 14 9.63 -14.73 -2.33
C ASP A 14 10.75 -15.14 -3.29
N TRP A 15 10.56 -14.86 -4.58
CA TRP A 15 11.53 -15.26 -5.60
C TRP A 15 12.73 -14.32 -5.69
N ARG A 16 12.60 -13.05 -5.30
CA ARG A 16 13.75 -12.14 -5.29
C ARG A 16 14.80 -12.58 -4.28
N GLU A 17 14.40 -13.10 -3.12
CA GLU A 17 15.35 -13.65 -2.14
C GLU A 17 16.03 -14.91 -2.66
N ARG A 18 15.27 -15.79 -3.33
CA ARG A 18 15.81 -17.00 -3.97
C ARG A 18 16.80 -16.69 -5.08
N ILE A 19 16.44 -15.82 -6.03
CA ILE A 19 17.31 -15.45 -7.15
C ILE A 19 18.55 -14.71 -6.64
N LYS A 20 18.43 -13.87 -5.61
CA LYS A 20 19.58 -13.18 -5.01
C LYS A 20 20.51 -14.16 -4.27
N ALA A 21 19.97 -15.23 -3.68
CA ALA A 21 20.78 -16.28 -3.07
C ALA A 21 21.52 -17.11 -4.14
N GLU A 22 20.87 -17.40 -5.26
CA GLU A 22 21.47 -18.13 -6.39
C GLU A 22 22.45 -17.26 -7.20
N ASN A 23 22.21 -15.95 -7.27
CA ASN A 23 23.02 -14.98 -8.01
C ASN A 23 23.31 -13.75 -7.15
N PRO A 24 24.26 -13.85 -6.19
CA PRO A 24 24.61 -12.74 -5.31
C PRO A 24 25.20 -11.52 -6.05
N ASP A 25 25.77 -11.72 -7.24
CA ASP A 25 26.32 -10.67 -8.11
C ASP A 25 25.31 -10.09 -9.13
N ALA A 26 24.12 -10.69 -9.28
CA ALA A 26 23.13 -10.18 -10.22
C ALA A 26 22.50 -8.88 -9.72
N GLY A 27 22.56 -7.83 -10.54
CA GLY A 27 21.92 -6.55 -10.26
C GLY A 27 20.40 -6.67 -10.22
N PHE A 28 19.74 -5.74 -9.52
CA PHE A 28 18.27 -5.69 -9.43
C PHE A 28 17.57 -5.71 -10.81
N GLY A 29 18.23 -5.18 -11.84
CA GLY A 29 17.75 -5.20 -13.23
C GLY A 29 17.70 -6.59 -13.85
N GLU A 30 18.75 -7.41 -13.72
CA GLU A 30 18.73 -8.82 -14.17
C GLU A 30 17.69 -9.62 -13.41
N VAL A 31 17.65 -9.46 -12.08
CA VAL A 31 16.71 -10.18 -11.21
C VAL A 31 15.27 -9.90 -11.64
N GLY A 32 14.92 -8.63 -11.89
CA GLY A 32 13.58 -8.27 -12.35
C GLY A 32 13.22 -8.88 -13.71
N LYS A 33 14.17 -8.99 -14.64
CA LYS A 33 13.94 -9.64 -15.95
C LYS A 33 13.70 -11.15 -15.80
N LEU A 34 14.51 -11.84 -15.01
CA LEU A 34 14.36 -13.27 -14.74
C LEU A 34 13.03 -13.57 -14.05
N LEU A 35 12.65 -12.74 -13.08
CA LEU A 35 11.39 -12.84 -12.35
C LEU A 35 10.18 -12.69 -13.28
N GLY A 36 10.22 -11.70 -14.17
CA GLY A 36 9.15 -11.46 -15.15
C GLY A 36 9.03 -12.59 -16.17
N ALA A 37 10.16 -13.19 -16.58
CA ALA A 37 10.16 -14.38 -17.43
C ALA A 37 9.56 -15.59 -16.69
N LYS A 38 10.01 -15.85 -15.46
CA LYS A 38 9.48 -16.93 -14.62
C LYS A 38 7.98 -16.79 -14.35
N TRP A 39 7.50 -15.58 -14.07
CA TRP A 39 6.06 -15.35 -13.88
C TRP A 39 5.22 -15.66 -15.14
N LYS A 40 5.77 -15.44 -16.33
CA LYS A 40 5.10 -15.81 -17.59
C LYS A 40 5.17 -17.31 -17.86
N GLU A 41 6.25 -17.97 -17.45
CA GLU A 41 6.43 -19.43 -17.56
C GLU A 41 5.57 -20.21 -16.55
N LEU A 42 5.29 -19.65 -15.36
CA LEU A 42 4.45 -20.30 -14.36
C LEU A 42 3.04 -20.56 -14.88
N ASP A 43 2.53 -21.75 -14.61
CA ASP A 43 1.17 -22.15 -14.94
C ASP A 43 0.12 -21.48 -14.04
N ASP A 44 -1.12 -21.46 -14.52
CA ASP A 44 -2.25 -20.87 -13.78
C ASP A 44 -2.50 -21.57 -12.44
N GLU A 45 -2.11 -22.84 -12.30
CA GLU A 45 -2.19 -23.60 -11.05
C GLU A 45 -1.23 -23.07 -9.99
N GLU A 46 0.00 -22.73 -10.37
CA GLU A 46 1.00 -22.17 -9.46
C GLU A 46 0.70 -20.71 -9.14
N LYS A 47 0.04 -19.98 -10.05
CA LYS A 47 -0.45 -18.61 -9.82
C LYS A 47 -1.65 -18.56 -8.88
N LYS A 48 -2.48 -19.60 -8.87
CA LYS A 48 -3.72 -19.69 -8.10
C LYS A 48 -3.57 -19.33 -6.61
N PRO A 49 -2.61 -19.90 -5.84
CA PRO A 49 -2.41 -19.52 -4.44
C PRO A 49 -2.00 -18.05 -4.28
N TYR A 50 -1.16 -17.51 -5.18
CA TYR A 50 -0.77 -16.10 -5.13
C TYR A 50 -1.92 -15.15 -5.46
N VAL A 51 -2.81 -15.55 -6.37
CA VAL A 51 -4.03 -14.79 -6.70
C VAL A 51 -4.99 -14.78 -5.52
N GLU A 52 -5.18 -15.91 -4.84
CA GLU A 52 -6.01 -15.98 -3.64
C GLU A 52 -5.44 -15.13 -2.49
N GLN A 53 -4.12 -15.19 -2.28
CA GLN A 53 -3.44 -14.37 -1.28
C GLN A 53 -3.56 -12.87 -1.60
N ALA A 54 -3.42 -12.49 -2.87
CA ALA A 54 -3.60 -11.11 -3.32
C ALA A 54 -5.04 -10.64 -3.19
N ALA A 55 -6.03 -11.51 -3.39
CA ALA A 55 -7.44 -11.17 -3.19
C ALA A 55 -7.72 -10.86 -1.71
N LYS A 56 -7.23 -11.68 -0.78
CA LYS A 56 -7.34 -11.44 0.68
C LYS A 56 -6.64 -10.15 1.09
N ASP A 57 -5.45 -9.89 0.56
CA ASP A 57 -4.70 -8.69 0.92
C ASP A 57 -5.28 -7.41 0.29
N LYS A 58 -6.00 -7.54 -0.83
CA LYS A 58 -6.78 -6.46 -1.42
C LYS A 58 -7.93 -6.03 -0.51
N GLU A 59 -8.66 -6.98 0.05
CA GLU A 59 -9.75 -6.71 1.00
C GLU A 59 -9.24 -5.93 2.22
N ARG A 60 -8.15 -6.39 2.86
CA ARG A 60 -7.49 -5.66 3.96
C ARG A 60 -7.10 -4.23 3.56
N ALA A 61 -6.54 -4.05 2.38
CA ALA A 61 -6.09 -2.73 1.92
C ALA A 61 -7.25 -1.77 1.61
N GLU A 62 -8.40 -2.29 1.17
CA GLU A 62 -9.63 -1.52 0.98
C GLU A 62 -10.19 -1.04 2.33
N GLU A 63 -10.27 -1.92 3.33
CA GLU A 63 -10.67 -1.55 4.70
C GLU A 63 -9.74 -0.48 5.32
N GLU A 64 -8.42 -0.67 5.19
CA GLU A 64 -7.44 0.31 5.67
C GLU A 64 -7.53 1.65 4.92
N LYS A 65 -7.91 1.63 3.64
CA LYS A 65 -8.12 2.85 2.85
C LYS A 65 -9.33 3.62 3.36
N GLU A 66 -10.45 2.95 3.58
CA GLU A 66 -11.66 3.59 4.12
C GLU A 66 -11.39 4.17 5.51
N ALA A 67 -10.74 3.41 6.40
CA ALA A 67 -10.37 3.89 7.73
C ALA A 67 -9.43 5.12 7.67
N TYR A 68 -8.50 5.15 6.72
CA TYR A 68 -7.61 6.28 6.52
C TYR A 68 -8.35 7.51 5.97
N GLU A 69 -9.27 7.33 5.03
CA GLU A 69 -10.09 8.41 4.48
C GLU A 69 -11.00 9.02 5.56
N VAL A 70 -11.67 8.18 6.36
CA VAL A 70 -12.49 8.63 7.50
C VAL A 70 -11.64 9.38 8.52
N ARG A 71 -10.49 8.82 8.91
CA ARG A 71 -9.57 9.48 9.85
C ARG A 71 -9.09 10.83 9.32
N THR A 72 -8.71 10.89 8.05
CA THR A 72 -8.25 12.12 7.41
C THR A 72 -9.37 13.15 7.36
N PHE A 73 -10.58 12.73 7.00
CA PHE A 73 -11.75 13.61 6.96
C PHE A 73 -12.10 14.17 8.35
N VAL A 74 -12.09 13.33 9.39
CA VAL A 74 -12.31 13.75 10.79
C VAL A 74 -11.23 14.73 11.23
N LEU A 75 -9.95 14.45 10.93
CA LEU A 75 -8.85 15.34 11.28
C LEU A 75 -8.95 16.70 10.59
N ILE A 76 -9.28 16.74 9.30
CA ILE A 76 -9.50 17.98 8.55
C ILE A 76 -10.66 18.76 9.17
N ARG A 77 -11.77 18.10 9.51
CA ARG A 77 -12.94 18.74 10.12
C ARG A 77 -12.65 19.29 11.51
N VAL A 78 -11.96 18.53 12.36
CA VAL A 78 -11.57 18.98 13.71
C VAL A 78 -10.62 20.18 13.61
N SER A 79 -9.66 20.13 12.70
CA SER A 79 -8.71 21.23 12.47
C SER A 79 -9.41 22.50 11.98
N ALA A 80 -10.32 22.37 11.01
CA ALA A 80 -11.13 23.49 10.53
C ALA A 80 -12.00 24.08 11.65
N ASN A 81 -12.65 23.24 12.46
CA ASN A 81 -13.49 23.70 13.56
C ASN A 81 -12.67 24.41 14.66
N MET A 82 -11.47 23.89 14.98
CA MET A 82 -10.56 24.51 15.94
C MET A 82 -10.07 25.88 15.46
N LEU A 83 -9.72 26.01 14.17
CA LEU A 83 -9.36 27.28 13.55
C LEU A 83 -10.52 28.28 13.58
N THR A 84 -11.76 27.85 13.27
CA THR A 84 -12.91 28.74 13.35
C THR A 84 -13.19 29.19 14.78
N LEU A 85 -13.06 28.31 15.77
CA LEU A 85 -13.25 28.65 17.18
C LEU A 85 -12.23 29.68 17.64
N SER A 86 -10.94 29.48 17.30
CA SER A 86 -9.88 30.44 17.62
C SER A 86 -10.11 31.80 16.95
N ILE A 87 -10.58 31.83 15.69
CA ILE A 87 -10.91 33.08 15.00
C ILE A 87 -12.08 33.80 15.70
N THR A 88 -13.13 33.06 16.09
CA THR A 88 -14.29 33.65 16.77
C THR A 88 -13.96 34.14 18.18
N GLU A 89 -13.12 33.42 18.92
CA GLU A 89 -12.63 33.84 20.24
C GLU A 89 -11.78 35.10 20.11
N TRP A 90 -10.87 35.15 19.15
CA TRP A 90 -10.04 36.33 18.88
C TRP A 90 -10.87 37.55 18.46
N GLN A 91 -11.91 37.39 17.64
CA GLN A 91 -12.82 38.48 17.29
C GLN A 91 -13.58 39.02 18.50
N LYS A 92 -13.97 38.14 19.43
CA LYS A 92 -14.70 38.49 20.65
C LYS A 92 -13.83 39.24 21.66
N GLU A 93 -12.52 38.99 21.64
CA GLU A 93 -11.54 39.64 22.50
C GLU A 93 -11.12 41.02 21.97
N ARG A 94 -11.07 41.21 20.64
CA ARG A 94 -10.76 42.50 20.00
C ARG A 94 -11.92 43.50 19.94
N CYS A 95 -13.17 43.01 20.01
CA CYS A 95 -14.36 43.86 20.02
C CYS A 95 -14.83 44.26 21.44
N ARG A 96 -14.05 43.93 22.47
CA ARG A 96 -14.26 44.37 23.86
C ARG A 96 -13.26 45.49 24.19
#